data_AF-A0A970GXM3-F1
#
_entry.id   AF-A0A970GXM3-F1
#
_cell.length_a   1.000
_cell.length_b   1.000
_cell.length_c   1.000
_cell.angle_alpha   90.00
_cell.angle_beta   90.00
_cell.angle_gamma   90.00
#
_symmetry.space_group_name_H-M   'P 1'
#
loop_
_entity.id
_entity.type
_entity.pdbx_description
1 polymer ?
#
loop_
_entity_poly.entity_id
_entity_poly.type
_entity_poly.pdbx_seq_one_letter_code
_entity_poly.pdbx_strand_id
1 'polypeptide(L)' 'VIINTNIEFSRWVNILYDEQMTGAIIDRILHHCHLLLFSGQSNRMREARLGH' A
#
# COMPACT_ATOMS: atom_id res chain seq x y z
N VAL A 1 -1.63 0.24 14.47
CA VAL A 1 -2.10 -0.51 13.29
C VAL A 1 -0.97 -0.55 12.28
N ILE A 2 -0.69 -1.70 11.67
CA ILE A 2 0.30 -1.81 10.59
C ILE A 2 -0.47 -2.17 9.32
N ILE A 3 -0.24 -1.42 8.24
CA ILE A 3 -0.86 -1.64 6.93
C ILE A 3 0.26 -1.86 5.93
N ASN A 4 0.18 -2.97 5.19
CA ASN A 4 1.04 -3.22 4.04
C ASN A 4 0.15 -3.23 2.80
N THR A 5 0.44 -2.37 1.83
CA THR A 5 -0.31 -2.28 0.58
C THR A 5 0.64 -2.11 -0.59
N ASN A 6 0.28 -2.69 -1.72
CA ASN A 6 0.90 -2.43 -3.02
C ASN A 6 0.06 -1.46 -3.88
N ILE A 7 -0.98 -0.86 -3.29
CA ILE A 7 -1.90 0.07 -3.95
C ILE A 7 -1.64 1.48 -3.43
N GLU A 8 -1.36 2.39 -4.35
CA GLU A 8 -1.20 3.82 -4.07
C GLU A 8 -2.44 4.41 -3.42
N PHE A 9 -2.27 5.32 -2.47
CA PHE A 9 -3.37 5.94 -1.71
C PHE A 9 -4.44 6.59 -2.61
N SER A 10 -4.03 7.18 -3.74
CA SER A 10 -4.92 7.76 -4.76
C SER A 10 -5.94 6.75 -5.31
N ARG A 11 -5.64 5.45 -5.26
CA ARG A 11 -6.47 4.37 -5.80
C ARG A 11 -7.34 3.70 -4.73
N TRP A 12 -7.25 4.11 -3.47
CA TRP A 12 -8.00 3.48 -2.38
C TRP A 12 -9.50 3.72 -2.48
N VAL A 13 -9.94 4.78 -3.16
CA VAL A 13 -11.37 5.03 -3.42
C VAL A 13 -12.02 3.89 -4.20
N ASN A 14 -11.26 3.17 -5.03
CA ASN A 14 -11.76 2.00 -5.76
C ASN A 14 -12.06 0.80 -4.85
N ILE A 15 -11.52 0.81 -3.63
CA ILE A 15 -11.67 -0.26 -2.63
C ILE A 15 -12.70 0.14 -1.56
N LEU A 16 -12.71 1.42 -1.19
CA LEU A 16 -13.57 1.97 -0.14
C LEU A 16 -14.87 2.59 -0.68
N TYR A 17 -14.99 2.73 -2.00
CA TYR A 17 -16.17 3.11 -2.78
C TYR A 17 -16.79 4.49 -2.49
N ASP A 18 -16.32 5.22 -1.49
CA ASP A 18 -16.74 6.58 -1.16
C ASP A 18 -15.53 7.51 -1.03
N GLU A 19 -15.51 8.57 -1.82
CA GLU A 19 -14.39 9.51 -1.91
C GLU A 19 -14.17 10.30 -0.61
N GLN A 20 -15.25 10.78 0.01
CA GLN A 20 -15.17 11.59 1.22
C GLN A 20 -14.69 10.77 2.42
N MET A 21 -15.25 9.57 2.59
CA MET A 21 -14.83 8.63 3.61
C MET A 21 -13.38 8.19 3.39
N THR A 22 -12.99 7.89 2.15
CA THR A 22 -11.61 7.52 1.79
C THR A 22 -10.63 8.61 2.18
N GLY A 23 -10.92 9.87 1.82
CA GLY A 23 -10.10 11.01 2.19
C GLY A 23 -9.95 11.15 3.71
N ALA A 24 -11.05 11.07 4.45
CA ALA A 24 -11.03 11.16 5.91
C ALA A 24 -10.24 10.02 6.59
N ILE A 25 -10.29 8.81 6.03
CA ILE A 25 -9.49 7.67 6.53
C ILE A 25 -8.02 7.89 6.24
N ILE A 26 -7.67 8.25 5.00
CA ILE A 26 -6.29 8.52 4.60
C ILE A 26 -5.69 9.63 5.47
N ASP A 27 -6.42 10.73 5.67
CA ASP A 27 -5.98 11.85 6.50
C ASP A 27 -5.61 11.40 7.93
N ARG A 28 -6.51 10.67 8.60
CA ARG A 28 -6.27 10.15 9.96
C ARG A 28 -5.09 9.19 10.04
N ILE A 29 -4.90 8.35 9.02
CA ILE A 29 -3.78 7.41 8.96
C ILE A 29 -2.47 8.18 8.75
N LEU A 30 -2.42 9.07 7.76
CA LEU A 30 -1.22 9.84 7.42
C LEU A 30 -0.79 10.78 8.55
N HIS A 31 -1.73 11.30 9.33
CA HIS A 31 -1.43 12.17 10.47
C HIS A 31 -0.61 11.48 11.58
N HIS A 32 -0.69 10.16 11.69
CA HIS A 32 -0.06 9.40 12.77
C HIS A 32 0.76 8.19 12.28
N CYS A 33 1.09 8.11 10.99
CA CYS A 33 1.87 6.99 10.47
C CYS A 33 3.35 7.33 10.26
N HIS A 34 4.14 6.26 10.17
CA HIS A 34 5.47 6.29 9.60
C HIS A 34 5.42 5.54 8.26
N LEU A 35 5.62 6.25 7.16
CA LEU A 35 5.54 5.67 5.82
C LEU A 35 6.86 4.98 5.45
N LEU A 36 6.79 3.68 5.18
CA LEU A 36 7.92 2.89 4.67
C LEU A 36 7.66 2.48 3.24
N LEU A 37 8.52 2.94 2.32
CA LEU A 37 8.45 2.60 0.90
C LEU A 37 9.35 1.40 0.61
N PHE A 38 8.76 0.33 0.10
CA PHE A 38 9.49 -0.88 -0.30
C PHE A 38 9.80 -0.82 -1.80
N SER A 39 10.98 -0.31 -2.15
CA SER A 39 11.52 -0.40 -3.50
C SER A 39 12.37 -1.68 -3.63
N GLY A 40 12.16 -2.47 -4.67
CA GLY A 40 12.99 -3.64 -4.93
C GLY A 40 12.30 -4.69 -5.81
N GLN A 41 13.08 -5.66 -6.28
CA GLN A 41 12.53 -6.79 -7.02
C GLN A 41 11.73 -7.70 -6.09
N SER A 42 10.66 -8.30 -6.63
CA SER A 42 9.89 -9.30 -5.92
C SER A 42 10.78 -10.48 -5.51
N ASN A 43 10.79 -10.80 -4.21
CA ASN A 43 11.54 -11.96 -3.72
C ASN A 43 11.06 -13.26 -4.40
N ARG A 44 9.76 -13.37 -4.73
CA ARG A 44 9.21 -14.50 -5.49
C ARG A 44 9.83 -14.64 -6.89
N MET A 45 10.08 -13.51 -7.57
CA MET A 45 10.73 -13.54 -8.89
C MET A 45 12.20 -13.92 -8.78
N ARG A 46 12.87 -13.48 -7.72
CA ARG A 46 14.27 -13.85 -7.43
C ARG A 46 14.38 -15.36 -7.20
N GLU A 47 13.49 -15.93 -6.40
CA GLU A 47 13.43 -17.37 -6.12
C GLU A 47 13.08 -18.18 -7.38
N ALA A 48 12.11 -17.72 -8.18
CA ALA A 48 11.77 -18.36 -9.45
C ALA A 48 12.96 -18.41 -10.42
N ARG A 49 13.83 -17.39 -10.42
CA ARG A 49 15.05 -17.37 -11.25
C ARG A 49 16.15 -18.32 -10.76
N LEU A 50 16.19 -18.63 -9.45
CA LEU A 50 17.20 -19.51 -8.85
C LEU A 50 16.85 -21.00 -8.98
N GLY A 51 15.56 -21.33 -9.14
CA GLY A 51 15.09 -22.70 -9.35
C GLY A 51 15.11 -23.18 -10.81
N HIS A 52 15.62 -22.35 -11.72
CA HIS A 52 15.89 -22.64 -13.13
C HIS A 52 17.41 -22.70 -13.36
#